data_AF-A0A7K1SJW2-F1
#
_entry.id   AF-A0A7K1SJW2-F1
#
_cell.length_a   1.000
_cell.length_b   1.000
_cell.length_c   1.000
_cell.angle_alpha   90.00
_cell.angle_beta   90.00
_cell.angle_gamma   90.00
#
_symmetry.space_group_name_H-M   'P 1'
#
loop_
_entity.id
_entity.type
_entity.pdbx_description
1 polymer ?
#
loop_
_entity_poly.entity_id
_entity_poly.type
_entity_poly.pdbx_seq_one_letter_code
_entity_poly.pdbx_strand_id
1 'polypeptide(L)'
;MEIYEHLNDNQPANADERAAMVARLLDLIERTNAAIDRHTVQEKPDQLAIRQYTELRDEYVREFADLVQPIGLVVQVPPNRQAA
;
A
#
# COMPACT_ATOMS: atom_id res chain seq x y z
N MET A 1 10.65 -6.99 19.70
CA MET A 1 10.33 -5.77 18.94
C MET A 1 11.40 -5.70 17.87
N GLU A 2 11.13 -6.29 16.72
CA GLU A 2 12.10 -6.33 15.62
C GLU A 2 12.05 -4.98 14.92
N ILE A 3 13.07 -4.18 15.19
CA ILE A 3 13.39 -2.96 14.45
C ILE A 3 14.01 -3.42 13.13
N TYR A 4 13.15 -3.62 12.13
CA TYR A 4 13.59 -3.85 10.76
C TYR A 4 14.10 -2.53 10.20
N GLU A 5 15.42 -2.38 10.14
CA GLU A 5 16.09 -1.33 9.37
C GLU A 5 15.82 -1.55 7.87
N HIS A 6 14.64 -1.16 7.41
CA HIS A 6 14.41 -0.94 5.99
C HIS A 6 15.03 0.41 5.63
N LEU A 7 16.27 0.32 5.13
CA LEU A 7 16.94 1.32 4.30
C LEU A 7 15.96 2.26 3.60
N ASN A 8 15.81 3.50 4.08
CA ASN A 8 15.12 4.52 3.31
C ASN A 8 15.77 5.89 3.54
N ASP A 9 16.88 6.12 2.82
CA ASP A 9 17.47 7.44 2.58
C ASP A 9 16.51 8.39 1.81
N ASN A 10 15.29 7.96 1.46
CA ASN A 10 14.29 8.76 0.75
C ASN A 10 13.19 9.32 1.67
N GLN A 11 13.52 9.74 2.88
CA GLN A 11 12.59 10.59 3.61
C GLN A 11 12.44 11.94 2.87
N PRO A 12 11.21 12.44 2.68
CA PRO A 12 11.02 13.71 2.00
C PRO A 12 11.69 14.83 2.80
N ALA A 13 12.54 15.61 2.13
CA ALA A 13 13.27 16.72 2.75
C ALA A 13 12.34 17.90 3.08
N ASN A 14 11.19 17.99 2.41
CA ASN A 14 10.20 19.06 2.58
C ASN A 14 8.75 18.56 2.37
N ALA A 15 7.79 19.46 2.61
CA ALA A 15 6.37 19.14 2.50
C ALA A 15 5.93 18.82 1.06
N ASP A 16 6.54 19.45 0.05
CA ASP A 16 6.18 19.25 -1.35
C ASP A 16 6.62 17.87 -1.85
N GLU A 17 7.83 17.45 -1.48
CA GLU A 17 8.31 16.08 -1.73
C GLU A 17 7.43 15.05 -1.04
N ARG A 18 7.03 15.30 0.21
CA ARG A 18 6.09 14.42 0.93
C ARG A 18 4.76 14.33 0.19
N ALA A 19 4.21 15.45 -0.26
CA ALA A 19 2.96 15.48 -1.01
C ALA A 19 3.07 14.71 -2.33
N ALA A 20 4.17 14.85 -3.06
CA ALA A 20 4.42 14.10 -4.28
C ALA A 20 4.54 12.58 -4.04
N MET A 21 5.25 12.18 -2.99
CA MET A 21 5.36 10.78 -2.58
C MET A 21 4.00 10.20 -2.14
N VAL A 22 3.22 10.94 -1.35
CA VAL A 22 1.85 10.56 -0.97
C VAL A 22 0.98 10.36 -2.21
N ALA A 23 0.97 11.32 -3.13
CA ALA A 23 0.15 11.24 -4.34
C ALA A 23 0.52 10.02 -5.19
N ARG A 24 1.82 9.72 -5.33
CA ARG A 24 2.31 8.54 -6.02
C ARG A 24 1.85 7.25 -5.34
N LEU A 25 1.96 7.16 -4.02
CA LEU A 25 1.55 5.97 -3.27
C LEU A 25 0.05 5.71 -3.39
N LEU A 26 -0.78 6.76 -3.34
CA LEU A 26 -2.21 6.63 -3.55
C LEU A 26 -2.54 6.09 -4.96
N ASP A 27 -1.93 6.62 -6.02
CA ASP A 27 -2.11 6.11 -7.39
C ASP A 27 -1.68 4.63 -7.53
N LEU A 28 -0.57 4.23 -6.89
CA LEU A 28 -0.12 2.84 -6.88
C LEU A 28 -1.09 1.91 -6.14
N ILE A 29 -1.62 2.35 -5.00
CA ILE A 29 -2.62 1.60 -4.22
C ILE A 29 -3.90 1.44 -5.05
N GLU A 30 -4.39 2.51 -5.67
CA GLU A 30 -5.59 2.47 -6.51
C GLU A 30 -5.45 1.53 -7.71
N ARG A 31 -4.32 1.60 -8.41
CA ARG A 31 -4.03 0.69 -9.54
C ARG A 31 -3.97 -0.76 -9.10
N THR A 32 -3.33 -1.02 -7.96
CA THR A 32 -3.22 -2.37 -7.42
C THR A 32 -4.59 -2.92 -6.98
N ASN A 33 -5.42 -2.08 -6.36
CA ASN A 33 -6.81 -2.45 -6.05
C ASN A 33 -7.62 -2.79 -7.31
N ALA A 34 -7.52 -1.98 -8.36
CA ALA A 34 -8.20 -2.24 -9.62
C ALA A 34 -7.72 -3.57 -10.27
N ALA A 35 -6.44 -3.91 -10.13
CA ALA A 35 -5.91 -5.19 -10.58
C ALA A 35 -6.49 -6.36 -9.76
N ILE A 36 -6.53 -6.26 -8.43
CA ILE A 36 -7.16 -7.27 -7.55
C ILE A 36 -8.61 -7.49 -7.96
N ASP A 37 -9.39 -6.41 -8.10
CA ASP A 37 -10.80 -6.48 -8.50
C ASP A 37 -10.94 -7.18 -9.85
N ARG A 38 -10.12 -6.79 -10.83
CA ARG A 38 -10.12 -7.41 -12.17
C ARG A 38 -9.82 -8.91 -12.14
N HIS A 39 -8.93 -9.37 -11.28
CA HIS A 39 -8.62 -10.81 -11.15
C HIS A 39 -9.66 -11.56 -10.30
N THR A 40 -10.36 -10.87 -9.41
CA THR A 40 -11.39 -11.45 -8.53
C THR A 40 -12.71 -11.69 -9.25
N VAL A 41 -13.13 -10.80 -10.16
CA VAL A 41 -14.44 -10.89 -10.84
C VAL A 41 -14.46 -11.79 -12.07
N GLN A 42 -13.34 -12.43 -12.41
CA GLN A 42 -13.25 -13.35 -13.54
C GLN A 42 -14.04 -14.64 -13.27
N GLU A 43 -14.57 -15.27 -14.33
CA GLU A 43 -15.27 -16.56 -14.24
C GLU A 43 -14.44 -17.64 -13.52
N LYS A 44 -13.11 -17.55 -13.67
CA LYS A 44 -12.13 -18.31 -12.88
C LYS A 44 -11.15 -17.32 -12.24
N PRO A 45 -11.32 -16.99 -10.95
CA PRO A 45 -10.43 -16.05 -10.27
C PRO A 45 -8.99 -16.53 -10.25
N ASP A 46 -8.06 -15.64 -10.63
CA ASP A 46 -6.63 -15.91 -10.57
C ASP A 46 -6.11 -15.67 -9.15
N GLN A 47 -6.14 -16.73 -8.34
CA GLN A 47 -5.74 -16.69 -6.93
C GLN A 47 -4.26 -16.31 -6.74
N LEU A 48 -3.40 -16.62 -7.70
CA LEU A 48 -1.98 -16.26 -7.62
C LEU A 48 -1.81 -14.76 -7.83
N ALA A 49 -2.42 -14.22 -8.89
CA ALA A 49 -2.39 -12.79 -9.18
C ALA A 49 -3.02 -11.98 -8.04
N ILE A 50 -4.17 -12.41 -7.52
CA ILE A 50 -4.84 -11.75 -6.38
C ILE A 50 -3.90 -11.65 -5.18
N ARG A 51 -3.21 -12.73 -4.81
CA ARG A 51 -2.25 -12.72 -3.70
C ARG A 51 -1.09 -11.76 -3.95
N GLN A 52 -0.47 -11.85 -5.13
CA GLN A 52 0.66 -10.99 -5.48
C GLN A 52 0.30 -9.50 -5.46
N TYR A 53 -0.85 -9.13 -6.03
CA TYR A 53 -1.31 -7.76 -5.97
C TYR A 53 -1.73 -7.33 -4.55
N THR A 54 -2.28 -8.25 -3.75
CA THR A 54 -2.60 -7.95 -2.34
C THR A 54 -1.33 -7.66 -1.54
N GLU A 55 -0.29 -8.47 -1.68
CA GLU A 55 1.01 -8.27 -1.04
C GLU A 55 1.63 -6.93 -1.45
N LEU A 56 1.62 -6.62 -2.75
CA LEU A 56 2.15 -5.37 -3.29
C LEU A 56 1.38 -4.13 -2.78
N ARG A 57 0.06 -4.21 -2.72
CA ARG A 57 -0.77 -3.15 -2.13
C ARG A 57 -0.40 -2.94 -0.67
N ASP A 58 -0.25 -4.02 0.09
CA ASP A 58 0.04 -3.93 1.52
C ASP A 58 1.45 -3.37 1.79
N GLU A 59 2.40 -3.51 0.86
CA GLU A 59 3.68 -2.81 0.89
C GLU A 59 3.49 -1.30 0.67
N TYR A 60 2.77 -0.87 -0.36
CA TYR A 60 2.52 0.55 -0.61
C TYR A 60 1.75 1.23 0.53
N VAL A 61 0.80 0.52 1.14
CA VAL A 61 0.04 1.03 2.29
C VAL A 61 0.94 1.20 3.51
N ARG A 62 1.88 0.28 3.75
CA ARG A 62 2.89 0.42 4.82
C ARG A 62 3.79 1.62 4.58
N GLU A 63 4.32 1.78 3.36
CA GLU A 63 5.13 2.94 3.01
C GLU A 63 4.35 4.26 3.18
N PHE A 64 3.08 4.27 2.79
CA PHE A 64 2.19 5.41 3.00
C PHE A 64 2.00 5.71 4.50
N ALA A 65 1.79 4.68 5.32
CA ALA A 65 1.66 4.85 6.77
C ALA A 65 2.92 5.46 7.38
N ASP A 66 4.11 4.95 7.03
CA ASP A 66 5.39 5.48 7.51
C ASP A 66 5.61 6.93 7.07
N LEU A 67 5.15 7.28 5.86
CA LEU A 67 5.26 8.62 5.31
C LEU A 67 4.36 9.64 6.02
N VAL A 68 3.18 9.24 6.50
CA VAL A 68 2.20 10.14 7.12
C VAL A 68 2.21 10.10 8.65
N GLN A 69 2.80 9.08 9.26
CA GLN A 69 2.94 8.99 10.72
C GLN A 69 3.62 10.23 11.35
N PRO A 70 4.71 10.81 10.79
CA PRO A 70 5.39 11.96 11.40
C PRO A 70 4.52 13.22 11.48
N ILE A 71 3.46 13.32 10.67
CA ILE A 71 2.52 14.44 10.68
C ILE A 71 1.25 14.13 11.50
N GLY A 72 1.27 13.04 12.28
CA GLY A 72 0.20 12.68 13.21
C GLY A 72 -0.98 11.94 12.58
N LEU A 73 -0.86 11.47 11.34
CA LEU A 73 -1.89 10.65 10.69
C LEU A 73 -1.65 9.16 10.94
N VAL A 74 -2.74 8.42 11.17
CA VAL A 74 -2.70 6.97 11.37
C VAL A 74 -3.51 6.31 10.25
N VAL A 75 -2.89 5.35 9.57
CA VAL A 75 -3.52 4.57 8.50
C VAL A 75 -4.08 3.29 9.10
N GLN A 76 -5.39 3.07 8.93
CA GLN A 76 -6.04 1.82 9.34
C GLN A 76 -6.40 1.02 8.09
N VAL A 77 -5.80 -0.17 7.97
CA VAL A 77 -6.17 -1.13 6.94
C VAL A 77 -7.23 -2.05 7.54
N PRO A 78 -8.46 -2.08 7.00
CA PRO A 78 -9.45 -3.02 7.49
C PRO A 78 -8.93 -4.45 7.29
N PRO A 79 -9.16 -5.37 8.25
CA PRO A 79 -8.74 -6.75 8.12
C PRO A 79 -9.30 -7.35 6.83
N ASN A 80 -8.44 -8.06 6.09
CA ASN A 80 -8.71 -8.63 4.78
C ASN A 80 -10.13 -9.25 4.72
N ARG A 81 -10.98 -8.76 3.80
CA ARG A 81 -12.30 -9.37 3.49
C ARG A 81 -12.17 -10.71 2.74
N GLN A 82 -11.18 -11.52 3.07
CA GLN A 82 -10.97 -12.86 2.50
C GLN A 82 -11.39 -13.98 3.48
N ALA A 83 -11.95 -13.64 4.64
CA ALA A 83 -12.52 -14.59 5.58
C ALA A 83 -14.04 -14.33 5.73
N ALA A 84 -14.82 -14.62 4.70
CA ALA A 84 -16.26 -14.84 4.78
C ALA A 84 -16.70 -15.80 3.67
#